data_AF-A0A846V683-F1
#
_entry.id   AF-A0A846V683-F1
#
_cell.length_a   1.000
_cell.length_b   1.000
_cell.length_c   1.000
_cell.angle_alpha   90.00
_cell.angle_beta   90.00
_cell.angle_gamma   90.00
#
_symmetry.space_group_name_H-M   'P 1'
#
loop_
_entity.id
_entity.type
_entity.pdbx_description
1 polymer ?
#
loop_
_entity_poly.entity_id
_entity_poly.type
_entity_poly.pdbx_seq_one_letter_code
_entity_poly.pdbx_strand_id
1 'polypeptide(L)'
;MNATVDTLDSLPEPVSWSEGMLLSPHHFQQNDIYWNNLLHRRLVMLQPHAWGVLDMALDPTELSKGRVVFQRLRCVMTDGLVIDYPGHFAPAGLSLDLSGTDWNQQKQVRVHLRVPVRGKGAASDIGDMQRYTIERGNLEADENTGKDEIVVDRMRPKLSLAAGDNVAKSYCSVPLLELYGDSRGVHLAPFHPPMLNIGASAFQGDGSLQRSLASLSELLWKKYRELLGVRLDDRGQPRLDSESSAQVQAARHLVMAMPTFDVMLQSPHTHPADLYLGLSQLVGFVAATPGAPPPPVLGAYEHEDCVPGFTRAIAYVRDQLNRLNANFRVLEFQRVGNSGFRLQLPRGIDTGKLLIELAPRAGQNAATMSQWLGSARMANEELIYLLVRRRYPGATVKEATPQQVAAINLRPGAFVYEVNNATIEGEDGAARPLISEGHTFVILGEPDEHVPAAITLYLPREGATARP
;
A
#
# COMPACT_ATOMS: atom_id res chain seq x y z
N MET A 1 -0.68 -17.94 -13.45
CA MET A 1 -1.76 -18.91 -13.71
C MET A 1 -2.46 -19.11 -12.39
N ASN A 2 -3.66 -18.57 -12.22
CA ASN A 2 -4.39 -18.69 -10.96
C ASN A 2 -4.60 -20.17 -10.65
N ALA A 3 -4.01 -20.67 -9.55
CA ALA A 3 -4.36 -21.96 -8.98
C ALA A 3 -5.78 -21.88 -8.37
N THR A 4 -6.78 -21.59 -9.20
CA THR A 4 -8.20 -21.62 -8.90
C THR A 4 -8.72 -22.98 -9.32
N VAL A 5 -8.79 -23.92 -8.37
CA VAL A 5 -9.60 -25.17 -8.39
C VAL A 5 -9.31 -26.20 -9.50
N ASP A 6 -8.84 -25.80 -10.69
CA ASP A 6 -8.67 -26.62 -11.89
C ASP A 6 -7.46 -27.57 -11.89
N THR A 7 -6.60 -27.49 -10.87
CA THR A 7 -5.42 -28.38 -10.73
C THR A 7 -5.59 -29.43 -9.63
N LEU A 8 -6.77 -29.55 -9.01
CA LEU A 8 -7.00 -30.60 -8.04
C LEU A 8 -7.27 -31.91 -8.78
N ASP A 9 -6.30 -32.82 -8.77
CA ASP A 9 -6.45 -34.20 -9.24
C ASP A 9 -7.73 -34.85 -8.68
N SER A 10 -8.22 -35.90 -9.36
CA SER A 10 -9.36 -36.68 -8.89
C SER A 10 -9.13 -37.14 -7.45
N LEU A 11 -10.14 -36.97 -6.59
CA LEU A 11 -10.07 -37.44 -5.20
C LEU A 11 -9.78 -38.96 -5.19
N PRO A 12 -8.85 -39.45 -4.36
CA PRO A 12 -8.61 -40.89 -4.24
C PRO A 12 -9.88 -41.63 -3.81
N GLU A 13 -9.98 -42.92 -4.13
CA GLU A 13 -11.05 -43.77 -3.63
C GLU A 13 -10.81 -44.15 -2.15
N PRO A 14 -11.86 -44.22 -1.31
CA PRO A 14 -11.73 -44.67 0.07
C PRO A 14 -11.45 -46.18 0.14
N VAL A 15 -10.75 -46.61 1.20
CA VAL A 15 -10.50 -48.04 1.46
C VAL A 15 -11.80 -48.72 1.91
N SER A 16 -12.14 -49.85 1.26
CA SER A 16 -13.26 -50.71 1.66
C SER A 16 -12.83 -51.67 2.77
N TRP A 17 -13.22 -51.37 4.00
CA TRP A 17 -12.94 -52.23 5.16
C TRP A 17 -14.01 -53.31 5.29
N SER A 18 -13.59 -54.57 5.37
CA SER A 18 -14.49 -55.72 5.46
C SER A 18 -14.08 -56.69 6.59
N GLU A 19 -15.06 -57.41 7.10
CA GLU A 19 -14.84 -58.44 8.13
C GLU A 19 -13.90 -59.54 7.60
N GLY A 20 -12.94 -59.94 8.43
CA GLY A 20 -11.96 -60.97 8.07
C GLY A 20 -10.85 -60.50 7.11
N MET A 21 -10.82 -59.23 6.72
CA MET A 21 -9.76 -58.70 5.86
C MET A 21 -8.39 -58.73 6.55
N LEU A 22 -7.39 -59.34 5.90
CA LEU A 22 -6.00 -59.30 6.36
C LEU A 22 -5.42 -57.89 6.12
N LEU A 23 -4.93 -57.26 7.18
CA LEU A 23 -4.34 -55.93 7.12
C LEU A 23 -2.98 -55.96 6.43
N SER A 24 -2.73 -54.98 5.56
CA SER A 24 -1.45 -54.78 4.90
C SER A 24 -1.06 -53.30 4.92
N PRO A 25 0.23 -52.95 4.78
CA PRO A 25 0.67 -51.56 4.74
C PRO A 25 -0.08 -50.72 3.70
N HIS A 26 -0.49 -51.33 2.58
CA HIS A 26 -1.23 -50.67 1.50
C HIS A 26 -2.56 -50.07 2.00
N HIS A 27 -3.30 -50.78 2.86
CA HIS A 27 -4.58 -50.28 3.38
C HIS A 27 -4.39 -48.99 4.18
N PHE A 28 -3.38 -48.96 5.05
CA PHE A 28 -3.06 -47.77 5.84
C PHE A 28 -2.54 -46.61 4.98
N GLN A 29 -1.67 -46.90 4.01
CA GLN A 29 -1.10 -45.90 3.10
C GLN A 29 -2.17 -45.26 2.19
N GLN A 30 -3.08 -46.07 1.63
CA GLN A 30 -4.16 -45.54 0.79
C GLN A 30 -5.16 -44.74 1.62
N ASN A 31 -5.47 -45.18 2.85
CA ASN A 31 -6.31 -44.41 3.76
C ASN A 31 -5.66 -43.06 4.15
N ASP A 32 -4.36 -43.03 4.44
CA ASP A 32 -3.59 -41.79 4.68
C ASP A 32 -3.65 -40.85 3.46
N ILE A 33 -3.42 -41.36 2.26
CA ILE A 33 -3.50 -40.58 1.02
C ILE A 33 -4.90 -40.01 0.83
N TYR A 34 -5.94 -40.81 1.01
CA TYR A 34 -7.33 -40.39 0.88
C TYR A 34 -7.65 -39.22 1.81
N TRP A 35 -7.35 -39.37 3.11
CA TRP A 35 -7.67 -38.35 4.11
C TRP A 35 -6.89 -37.05 3.93
N ASN A 36 -5.60 -37.12 3.59
CA ASN A 36 -4.81 -35.93 3.30
C ASN A 36 -5.35 -35.16 2.09
N ASN A 37 -5.68 -35.85 0.99
CA ASN A 37 -6.25 -35.23 -0.21
C ASN A 37 -7.63 -34.64 0.05
N LEU A 38 -8.49 -35.37 0.79
CA LEU A 38 -9.81 -34.88 1.16
C LEU A 38 -9.73 -33.63 2.03
N LEU A 39 -8.83 -33.62 3.02
CA LEU A 39 -8.61 -32.46 3.90
C LEU A 39 -8.10 -31.26 3.10
N HIS A 40 -7.05 -31.44 2.30
CA HIS A 40 -6.49 -30.39 1.46
C HIS A 40 -7.56 -29.78 0.53
N ARG A 41 -8.35 -30.63 -0.13
CA ARG A 41 -9.44 -30.19 -1.00
C ARG A 41 -10.51 -29.39 -0.24
N ARG A 42 -10.89 -29.83 0.97
CA ARG A 42 -11.83 -29.09 1.83
C ARG A 42 -11.28 -27.72 2.24
N LEU A 43 -9.99 -27.64 2.57
CA LEU A 43 -9.35 -26.37 2.93
C LEU A 43 -9.31 -25.39 1.76
N VAL A 44 -8.93 -25.85 0.57
CA VAL A 44 -8.91 -25.01 -0.65
C VAL A 44 -10.31 -24.52 -1.03
N MET A 45 -11.36 -25.29 -0.77
CA MET A 45 -12.75 -24.85 -0.98
C MET A 45 -13.21 -23.77 0.00
N LEU A 46 -12.62 -23.70 1.20
CA LEU A 46 -12.93 -22.68 2.21
C LEU A 46 -12.09 -21.41 2.05
N GLN A 47 -10.81 -21.57 1.73
CA GLN A 47 -9.86 -20.48 1.57
C GLN A 47 -9.12 -20.66 0.24
N PRO A 48 -9.42 -19.85 -0.78
CA PRO A 48 -8.59 -19.78 -1.97
C PRO A 48 -7.14 -19.49 -1.57
N HIS A 49 -6.18 -20.14 -2.23
CA HIS A 49 -4.76 -20.02 -1.91
C HIS A 49 -4.38 -20.49 -0.48
N ALA A 50 -4.98 -21.59 -0.02
CA ALA A 50 -4.61 -22.27 1.24
C ALA A 50 -3.23 -22.99 1.18
N TRP A 51 -2.23 -22.37 0.55
CA TRP A 51 -0.84 -22.82 0.48
C TRP A 51 0.11 -21.62 0.58
N GLY A 52 1.42 -21.87 0.73
CA GLY A 52 2.44 -20.84 0.85
C GLY A 52 3.13 -20.82 2.21
N VAL A 53 3.86 -19.75 2.48
CA VAL A 53 4.70 -19.58 3.66
C VAL A 53 3.86 -19.03 4.82
N LEU A 54 3.98 -19.67 5.98
CA LEU A 54 3.40 -19.22 7.24
C LEU A 54 4.40 -18.41 8.06
N ASP A 55 5.67 -18.81 8.05
CA ASP A 55 6.76 -18.20 8.82
C ASP A 55 8.11 -18.72 8.30
N MET A 56 9.10 -17.85 8.16
CA MET A 56 10.45 -18.24 7.74
C MET A 56 11.52 -17.34 8.36
N ALA A 57 12.67 -17.94 8.65
CA ALA A 57 13.84 -17.24 9.15
C ALA A 57 15.10 -17.78 8.45
N LEU A 58 15.92 -16.87 7.94
CA LEU A 58 17.19 -17.15 7.27
C LEU A 58 18.35 -16.88 8.23
N ASP A 59 19.48 -17.55 8.00
CA ASP A 59 20.74 -17.17 8.62
C ASP A 59 21.37 -15.98 7.86
N PRO A 60 21.40 -14.76 8.44
CA PRO A 60 21.94 -13.59 7.75
C PRO A 60 23.46 -13.69 7.55
N THR A 61 24.16 -14.41 8.41
CA THR A 61 25.62 -14.58 8.33
C THR A 61 25.96 -15.45 7.12
N GLU A 62 25.22 -16.53 6.92
CA GLU A 62 25.41 -17.40 5.76
C GLU A 62 24.97 -16.74 4.46
N LEU A 63 23.87 -15.97 4.50
CA LEU A 63 23.39 -15.23 3.34
C LEU A 63 24.46 -14.27 2.81
N SER A 64 25.16 -13.55 3.70
CA SER A 64 26.25 -12.65 3.32
C SER A 64 27.42 -13.36 2.61
N LYS A 65 27.58 -14.68 2.81
CA LYS A 65 28.58 -15.53 2.16
C LYS A 65 28.06 -16.18 0.87
N GLY A 66 26.86 -15.79 0.41
CA GLY A 66 26.20 -16.39 -0.75
C GLY A 66 25.57 -17.76 -0.49
N ARG A 67 25.33 -18.13 0.78
CA ARG A 67 24.63 -19.38 1.13
C ARG A 67 23.28 -19.09 1.74
N VAL A 68 22.22 -19.65 1.15
CA VAL A 68 20.88 -19.59 1.73
C VAL A 68 20.78 -20.71 2.73
N VAL A 69 20.58 -20.38 4.01
CA VAL A 69 20.38 -21.37 5.07
C VAL A 69 19.13 -20.97 5.85
N PHE A 70 18.16 -21.87 5.94
CA PHE A 70 16.97 -21.64 6.77
C PHE A 70 17.26 -22.08 8.20
N GLN A 71 16.91 -21.21 9.16
CA GLN A 71 16.86 -21.54 10.58
C GLN A 71 15.47 -22.04 10.98
N ARG A 72 14.44 -21.56 10.29
CA ARG A 72 13.04 -21.96 10.47
C ARG A 72 12.28 -21.80 9.17
N LEU A 73 11.40 -22.75 8.86
CA LEU A 73 10.48 -22.65 7.72
C LEU A 73 9.20 -23.42 8.01
N ARG A 74 8.09 -22.71 8.08
CA ARG A 74 6.73 -23.24 8.17
C ARG A 74 6.00 -22.89 6.89
N CYS A 75 5.57 -23.91 6.16
CA CYS A 75 5.02 -23.74 4.81
C CYS A 75 4.01 -24.84 4.52
N VAL A 76 2.99 -24.51 3.74
CA VAL A 76 2.11 -25.51 3.12
C VAL A 76 2.43 -25.54 1.63
N MET A 77 2.86 -26.70 1.14
CA MET A 77 3.15 -26.91 -0.28
C MET A 77 1.86 -26.83 -1.12
N THR A 78 1.99 -26.66 -2.44
CA THR A 78 0.83 -26.56 -3.35
C THR A 78 -0.02 -27.84 -3.40
N ASP A 79 0.54 -28.99 -3.00
CA ASP A 79 -0.16 -30.28 -2.88
C ASP A 79 -0.67 -30.58 -1.46
N GLY A 80 -0.60 -29.59 -0.55
CA GLY A 80 -1.09 -29.70 0.83
C GLY A 80 -0.10 -30.29 1.83
N LEU A 81 1.11 -30.69 1.42
CA LEU A 81 2.13 -31.12 2.38
C LEU A 81 2.51 -29.97 3.32
N VAL A 82 2.34 -30.20 4.62
CA VAL A 82 2.75 -29.25 5.66
C VAL A 82 4.22 -29.47 6.02
N ILE A 83 4.97 -28.37 6.03
CA ILE A 83 6.39 -28.29 6.36
C ILE A 83 6.54 -27.51 7.66
N ASP A 84 7.31 -28.08 8.60
CA ASP A 84 7.68 -27.45 9.87
C ASP A 84 9.15 -27.76 10.18
N TYR A 85 10.03 -26.98 9.57
CA TYR A 85 11.48 -27.10 9.72
C TYR A 85 12.00 -26.12 10.80
N PRO A 86 12.96 -26.53 11.67
CA PRO A 86 13.67 -27.80 11.67
C PRO A 86 12.85 -28.97 12.26
N GLY A 87 11.76 -28.69 12.98
CA GLY A 87 10.87 -29.62 13.69
C GLY A 87 11.04 -31.10 13.34
N HIS A 88 10.22 -31.60 12.41
CA HIS A 88 10.22 -33.01 12.02
C HIS A 88 11.32 -33.40 11.01
N PHE A 89 12.30 -32.53 10.71
CA PHE A 89 13.15 -32.63 9.51
C PHE A 89 14.65 -32.39 9.80
N ALA A 90 15.07 -32.49 11.07
CA ALA A 90 16.27 -31.86 11.59
C ALA A 90 17.67 -32.39 11.15
N PRO A 91 17.90 -33.58 10.55
CA PRO A 91 19.29 -34.04 10.41
C PRO A 91 20.07 -33.44 9.22
N ALA A 92 19.44 -33.05 8.11
CA ALA A 92 20.16 -32.72 6.87
C ALA A 92 20.45 -31.22 6.63
N GLY A 93 19.80 -30.32 7.37
CA GLY A 93 19.84 -28.88 7.09
C GLY A 93 19.13 -28.50 5.78
N LEU A 94 18.50 -27.32 5.73
CA LEU A 94 17.87 -26.81 4.51
C LEU A 94 18.69 -25.63 3.98
N SER A 95 19.59 -25.92 3.02
CA SER A 95 20.53 -24.95 2.49
C SER A 95 20.74 -25.03 0.98
N LEU A 96 21.23 -23.93 0.40
CA LEU A 96 21.61 -23.78 -1.01
C LEU A 96 22.84 -22.89 -1.11
N ASP A 97 23.88 -23.37 -1.78
CA ASP A 97 25.09 -22.59 -2.04
C ASP A 97 24.98 -21.86 -3.39
N LEU A 98 25.02 -20.53 -3.33
CA LEU A 98 24.98 -19.62 -4.47
C LEU A 98 26.26 -18.76 -4.54
N SER A 99 27.31 -19.12 -3.79
CA SER A 99 28.59 -18.38 -3.77
C SER A 99 29.30 -18.36 -5.13
N GLY A 100 29.03 -19.35 -5.99
CA GLY A 100 29.56 -19.44 -7.36
C GLY A 100 28.72 -18.74 -8.43
N THR A 101 27.62 -18.07 -8.07
CA THR A 101 26.72 -17.40 -9.04
C THR A 101 27.39 -16.16 -9.65
N ASP A 102 27.38 -16.04 -10.99
CA ASP A 102 27.81 -14.82 -11.68
C ASP A 102 26.67 -13.79 -11.74
N TRP A 103 26.62 -12.92 -10.72
CA TRP A 103 25.61 -11.89 -10.56
C TRP A 103 25.63 -10.79 -11.64
N ASN A 104 26.68 -10.71 -12.47
CA ASN A 104 26.68 -9.80 -13.62
C ASN A 104 25.79 -10.32 -14.76
N GLN A 105 25.68 -11.64 -14.90
CA GLN A 105 24.84 -12.29 -15.90
C GLN A 105 23.44 -12.57 -15.35
N GLN A 106 23.38 -13.08 -14.12
CA GLN A 106 22.12 -13.37 -13.42
C GLN A 106 21.84 -12.28 -12.40
N LYS A 107 21.12 -11.23 -12.84
CA LYS A 107 20.82 -10.08 -11.98
C LYS A 107 20.00 -10.45 -10.74
N GLN A 108 19.10 -11.42 -10.89
CA GLN A 108 18.25 -11.92 -9.82
C GLN A 108 18.11 -13.43 -9.92
N VAL A 109 18.06 -14.10 -8.78
CA VAL A 109 17.88 -15.55 -8.66
C VAL A 109 16.75 -15.82 -7.67
N ARG A 110 15.69 -16.47 -8.15
CA ARG A 110 14.61 -16.98 -7.31
C ARG A 110 15.00 -18.30 -6.68
N VAL A 111 14.68 -18.48 -5.40
CA VAL A 111 14.92 -19.70 -4.65
C VAL A 111 13.59 -20.34 -4.28
N HIS A 112 13.44 -21.61 -4.63
CA HIS A 112 12.25 -22.41 -4.39
C HIS A 112 12.50 -23.48 -3.34
N LEU A 113 11.54 -23.67 -2.43
CA LEU A 113 11.39 -24.94 -1.72
C LEU A 113 10.84 -25.96 -2.70
N ARG A 114 11.40 -27.17 -2.72
CA ARG A 114 10.84 -28.27 -3.51
C ARG A 114 10.86 -29.60 -2.78
N VAL A 115 9.88 -30.43 -3.11
CA VAL A 115 9.77 -31.82 -2.69
C VAL A 115 9.32 -32.66 -3.89
N PRO A 116 9.84 -33.88 -4.10
CA PRO A 116 9.34 -34.74 -5.17
C PRO A 116 7.82 -34.97 -5.05
N VAL A 117 7.11 -35.04 -6.19
CA VAL A 117 5.69 -35.39 -6.20
C VAL A 117 5.46 -36.79 -5.61
N ARG A 118 4.36 -37.01 -4.89
CA ARG A 118 4.07 -38.31 -4.26
C ARG A 118 3.62 -39.31 -5.33
N GLY A 119 4.55 -40.15 -5.80
CA GLY A 119 4.29 -41.21 -6.78
C GLY A 119 4.28 -42.63 -6.19
N LYS A 120 4.19 -43.63 -7.07
CA LYS A 120 4.45 -45.04 -6.69
C LYS A 120 5.88 -45.16 -6.20
N GLY A 121 6.10 -45.85 -5.08
CA GLY A 121 7.44 -45.98 -4.49
C GLY A 121 7.97 -44.69 -3.87
N ALA A 122 7.10 -43.77 -3.42
CA ALA A 122 7.49 -42.49 -2.81
C ALA A 122 8.49 -42.58 -1.63
N ALA A 123 8.65 -43.77 -1.02
CA ALA A 123 9.62 -44.06 0.04
C ALA A 123 10.50 -45.29 -0.29
N SER A 124 10.57 -45.71 -1.57
CA SER A 124 11.33 -46.89 -2.01
C SER A 124 12.74 -46.51 -2.44
N ASP A 125 13.74 -47.28 -2.01
CA ASP A 125 15.17 -47.10 -2.34
C ASP A 125 15.56 -47.45 -3.78
N ILE A 126 14.59 -47.81 -4.62
CA ILE A 126 14.83 -48.33 -5.97
C ILE A 126 14.73 -47.25 -7.05
N GLY A 127 14.29 -46.02 -6.72
CA GLY A 127 14.11 -44.93 -7.69
C GLY A 127 14.72 -43.59 -7.26
N ASP A 128 15.07 -42.76 -8.25
CA ASP A 128 15.74 -41.46 -8.03
C ASP A 128 14.83 -40.40 -7.36
N MET A 129 13.51 -40.50 -7.55
CA MET A 129 12.53 -39.50 -7.09
C MET A 129 11.78 -39.98 -5.84
N GLN A 130 12.51 -40.08 -4.73
CA GLN A 130 11.96 -40.38 -3.42
C GLN A 130 11.38 -39.13 -2.78
N ARG A 131 10.08 -39.12 -2.48
CA ARG A 131 9.46 -38.03 -1.71
C ARG A 131 9.82 -38.10 -0.23
N TYR A 132 9.98 -39.30 0.31
CA TYR A 132 10.24 -39.52 1.73
C TYR A 132 11.49 -40.38 1.95
N THR A 133 12.24 -40.08 3.01
CA THR A 133 13.17 -41.02 3.66
C THR A 133 12.46 -41.72 4.81
N ILE A 134 12.86 -42.96 5.10
CA ILE A 134 12.42 -43.68 6.30
C ILE A 134 13.48 -43.44 7.36
N GLU A 135 13.07 -42.86 8.48
CA GLU A 135 13.95 -42.62 9.62
C GLU A 135 13.41 -43.33 10.85
N ARG A 136 14.33 -43.84 11.67
CA ARG A 136 13.97 -44.47 12.93
C ARG A 136 13.33 -43.44 13.85
N GLY A 137 12.10 -43.70 14.29
CA GLY A 137 11.40 -42.79 15.20
C GLY A 137 11.74 -43.01 16.67
N ASN A 138 11.01 -42.31 17.52
CA ASN A 138 11.13 -42.45 18.97
C ASN A 138 10.46 -43.73 19.47
N LEU A 139 10.72 -44.04 20.74
CA LEU A 139 9.92 -44.97 21.52
C LEU A 139 8.57 -44.32 21.83
N GLU A 140 7.50 -44.97 21.41
CA GLU A 140 6.12 -44.50 21.59
C GLU A 140 5.38 -45.48 22.49
N ALA A 141 4.86 -44.99 23.61
CA ALA A 141 4.03 -45.77 24.52
C ALA A 141 2.60 -45.94 23.97
N ASP A 142 1.95 -47.04 24.31
CA ASP A 142 0.51 -47.19 24.08
C ASP A 142 -0.26 -46.18 24.95
N GLU A 143 -1.08 -45.32 24.33
CA GLU A 143 -1.87 -44.31 25.04
C GLU A 143 -2.88 -44.91 26.04
N ASN A 144 -3.31 -46.15 25.83
CA ASN A 144 -4.24 -46.83 26.73
C ASN A 144 -3.57 -47.31 28.02
N THR A 145 -2.30 -47.72 27.96
CA THR A 145 -1.60 -48.36 29.09
C THR A 145 -0.42 -47.56 29.64
N GLY A 146 0.14 -46.64 28.85
CA GLY A 146 1.36 -45.88 29.16
C GLY A 146 2.62 -46.74 29.27
N LYS A 147 2.59 -47.96 28.73
CA LYS A 147 3.65 -48.96 28.84
C LYS A 147 3.98 -49.55 27.46
N ASP A 148 4.96 -50.45 27.44
CA ASP A 148 5.35 -51.25 26.27
C ASP A 148 5.71 -50.38 25.06
N GLU A 149 6.66 -49.47 25.27
CA GLU A 149 7.11 -48.57 24.21
C GLU A 149 7.70 -49.34 23.03
N ILE A 150 7.25 -48.99 21.82
CA ILE A 150 7.79 -49.52 20.57
C ILE A 150 8.43 -48.41 19.76
N VAL A 151 9.46 -48.76 19.00
CA VAL A 151 10.03 -47.85 18.01
C VAL A 151 9.10 -47.78 16.81
N VAL A 152 8.67 -46.57 16.46
CA VAL A 152 7.82 -46.34 15.29
C VAL A 152 8.57 -45.53 14.25
N ASP A 153 9.01 -46.18 13.17
CA ASP A 153 9.69 -45.50 12.05
C ASP A 153 8.80 -44.44 11.40
N ARG A 154 9.42 -43.33 10.98
CA ARG A 154 8.74 -42.13 10.46
C ARG A 154 9.16 -41.87 9.02
N MET A 155 8.19 -41.46 8.20
CA MET A 155 8.46 -40.91 6.87
C MET A 155 8.81 -39.43 6.99
N ARG A 156 10.01 -39.05 6.52
CA ARG A 156 10.44 -37.65 6.45
C ARG A 156 10.48 -37.15 5.02
N PRO A 157 9.76 -36.06 4.68
CA PRO A 157 9.87 -35.45 3.35
C PRO A 157 11.31 -35.06 2.98
N LYS A 158 11.74 -35.41 1.77
CA LYS A 158 13.02 -35.01 1.20
C LYS A 158 12.93 -33.60 0.65
N LEU A 159 13.09 -32.63 1.54
CA LEU A 159 13.12 -31.21 1.20
C LEU A 159 14.45 -30.86 0.54
N SER A 160 14.39 -30.02 -0.50
CA SER A 160 15.58 -29.39 -1.07
C SER A 160 15.25 -27.99 -1.56
N LEU A 161 16.29 -27.17 -1.73
CA LEU A 161 16.18 -25.86 -2.36
C LEU A 161 16.62 -25.96 -3.83
N ALA A 162 16.00 -25.15 -4.69
CA ALA A 162 16.39 -24.99 -6.09
C ALA A 162 16.50 -23.51 -6.44
N ALA A 163 17.49 -23.15 -7.25
CA ALA A 163 17.66 -21.82 -7.81
C ALA A 163 17.09 -21.73 -9.23
N GLY A 164 16.57 -20.56 -9.57
CA GLY A 164 15.99 -20.24 -10.87
C GLY A 164 14.47 -20.47 -10.92
N ASP A 165 13.85 -19.90 -11.95
CA ASP A 165 12.39 -19.87 -12.08
C ASP A 165 11.79 -21.20 -12.57
N ASN A 166 12.62 -22.09 -13.14
CA ASN A 166 12.15 -23.30 -13.80
C ASN A 166 12.39 -24.55 -12.96
N VAL A 167 11.47 -24.82 -12.04
CA VAL A 167 11.47 -26.07 -11.26
C VAL A 167 10.79 -27.18 -12.07
N ALA A 168 11.44 -28.33 -12.20
CA ALA A 168 10.91 -29.47 -12.94
C ALA A 168 9.56 -29.95 -12.35
N LYS A 169 8.59 -30.30 -13.22
CA LYS A 169 7.24 -30.76 -12.84
C LYS A 169 7.20 -32.03 -11.99
N SER A 170 8.30 -32.77 -11.93
CA SER A 170 8.49 -33.91 -11.03
C SER A 170 8.62 -33.49 -9.55
N TYR A 171 8.65 -32.18 -9.28
CA TYR A 171 8.64 -31.60 -7.95
C TYR A 171 7.40 -30.73 -7.74
N CYS A 172 6.86 -30.82 -6.54
CA CYS A 172 5.99 -29.80 -5.98
C CYS A 172 6.88 -28.70 -5.39
N SER A 173 6.59 -27.42 -5.68
CA SER A 173 7.47 -26.31 -5.28
C SER A 173 6.74 -25.05 -4.87
N VAL A 174 7.36 -24.29 -3.96
CA VAL A 174 6.90 -22.98 -3.48
C VAL A 174 8.08 -21.99 -3.61
N PRO A 175 7.92 -20.85 -4.31
CA PRO A 175 8.95 -19.81 -4.29
C PRO A 175 9.06 -19.21 -2.89
N LEU A 176 10.28 -19.05 -2.38
CA LEU A 176 10.52 -18.56 -1.01
C LEU A 176 11.05 -17.14 -0.98
N LEU A 177 12.04 -16.85 -1.82
CA LEU A 177 12.76 -15.58 -1.82
C LEU A 177 13.43 -15.35 -3.18
N GLU A 178 13.82 -14.11 -3.42
CA GLU A 178 14.70 -13.74 -4.52
C GLU A 178 15.94 -13.04 -3.99
N LEU A 179 17.04 -13.26 -4.69
CA LEU A 179 18.36 -12.72 -4.35
C LEU A 179 18.93 -11.95 -5.51
N TYR A 180 19.72 -10.94 -5.21
CA TYR A 180 20.63 -10.31 -6.17
C TYR A 180 22.00 -10.13 -5.51
N GLY A 181 23.04 -10.06 -6.32
CA GLY A 181 24.40 -9.83 -5.86
C GLY A 181 24.97 -8.52 -6.37
N ASP A 182 25.80 -7.90 -5.55
CA ASP A 182 26.58 -6.73 -5.91
C ASP A 182 28.01 -6.80 -5.32
N SER A 183 28.76 -5.70 -5.42
CA SER A 183 30.12 -5.60 -4.85
C SER A 183 30.21 -5.82 -3.33
N ARG A 184 29.09 -5.76 -2.60
CA ARG A 184 29.00 -5.90 -1.15
C ARG A 184 28.52 -7.28 -0.71
N GLY A 185 28.11 -8.14 -1.64
CA GLY A 185 27.67 -9.51 -1.36
C GLY A 185 26.32 -9.83 -1.98
N VAL A 186 25.64 -10.83 -1.40
CA VAL A 186 24.31 -11.30 -1.83
C VAL A 186 23.25 -10.75 -0.89
N HIS A 187 22.17 -10.21 -1.46
CA HIS A 187 21.11 -9.50 -0.74
C HIS A 187 19.73 -10.02 -1.16
N LEU A 188 18.74 -9.84 -0.27
CA LEU A 188 17.33 -10.11 -0.58
C LEU A 188 16.79 -9.07 -1.56
N ALA A 189 16.20 -9.53 -2.66
CA ALA A 189 15.38 -8.70 -3.53
C ALA A 189 14.00 -8.46 -2.87
N PRO A 190 13.24 -7.42 -3.28
CA PRO A 190 11.94 -7.05 -2.67
C PRO A 190 10.79 -8.00 -3.08
N PHE A 191 11.04 -9.31 -3.10
CA PHE A 191 10.06 -10.35 -3.39
C PHE A 191 9.46 -10.91 -2.11
N HIS A 192 8.14 -11.12 -2.10
CA HIS A 192 7.48 -11.83 -1.02
C HIS A 192 6.90 -13.13 -1.56
N PRO A 193 7.08 -14.27 -0.88
CA PRO A 193 6.53 -15.52 -1.33
C PRO A 193 4.99 -15.47 -1.31
N PRO A 194 4.31 -16.46 -1.90
CA PRO A 194 2.94 -16.77 -1.53
C PRO A 194 2.87 -16.97 -0.02
N MET A 195 2.07 -16.12 0.64
CA MET A 195 2.01 -15.99 2.09
C MET A 195 0.63 -16.42 2.58
N LEU A 196 0.60 -17.32 3.57
CA LEU A 196 -0.63 -17.70 4.28
C LEU A 196 -1.06 -16.64 5.29
N ASN A 197 -0.11 -15.84 5.77
CA ASN A 197 -0.38 -14.71 6.63
C ASN A 197 0.62 -13.58 6.38
N ILE A 198 0.26 -12.35 6.75
CA ILE A 198 1.10 -11.18 6.51
C ILE A 198 2.40 -11.19 7.33
N GLY A 199 2.42 -11.87 8.48
CA GLY A 199 3.61 -12.04 9.32
C GLY A 199 4.75 -12.80 8.63
N ALA A 200 4.44 -13.65 7.65
CA ALA A 200 5.43 -14.32 6.81
C ALA A 200 6.32 -13.35 6.03
N SER A 201 5.93 -12.07 5.87
CA SER A 201 6.77 -11.03 5.26
C SER A 201 7.92 -10.55 6.15
N ALA A 202 7.97 -10.93 7.43
CA ALA A 202 8.91 -10.38 8.41
C ALA A 202 10.39 -10.64 8.08
N PHE A 203 10.71 -11.69 7.31
CA PHE A 203 12.09 -11.99 6.90
C PHE A 203 12.73 -10.88 6.06
N GLN A 204 11.93 -10.03 5.42
CA GLN A 204 12.40 -8.88 4.64
C GLN A 204 12.84 -7.69 5.49
N GLY A 205 12.70 -7.77 6.82
CA GLY A 205 13.07 -6.68 7.72
C GLY A 205 12.30 -5.39 7.37
N ASP A 206 13.01 -4.31 7.06
CA ASP A 206 12.41 -3.02 6.70
C ASP A 206 11.66 -3.05 5.36
N GLY A 207 11.98 -4.02 4.48
CA GLY A 207 11.26 -4.25 3.23
C GLY A 207 9.96 -5.04 3.40
N SER A 208 9.59 -5.43 4.62
CA SER A 208 8.38 -6.21 4.91
C SER A 208 7.11 -5.48 4.46
N LEU A 209 6.25 -6.21 3.75
CA LEU A 209 4.92 -5.75 3.38
C LEU A 209 4.08 -5.35 4.61
N GLN A 210 4.14 -6.12 5.71
CA GLN A 210 3.44 -5.79 6.95
C GLN A 210 3.84 -4.41 7.47
N ARG A 211 5.16 -4.12 7.51
CA ARG A 211 5.67 -2.81 7.95
C ARG A 211 5.23 -1.69 7.02
N SER A 212 5.30 -1.90 5.70
CA SER A 212 4.84 -0.92 4.71
C SER A 212 3.37 -0.54 4.90
N LEU A 213 2.50 -1.53 5.15
CA LEU A 213 1.08 -1.32 5.45
C LEU A 213 0.87 -0.63 6.80
N ALA A 214 1.67 -0.97 7.83
CA ALA A 214 1.62 -0.32 9.14
C ALA A 214 2.00 1.16 9.04
N SER A 215 3.08 1.47 8.34
CA SER A 215 3.47 2.86 8.07
C SER A 215 2.41 3.62 7.25
N LEU A 216 1.69 2.94 6.34
CA LEU A 216 0.58 3.56 5.62
C LEU A 216 -0.59 3.90 6.56
N SER A 217 -0.96 2.97 7.46
CA SER A 217 -1.99 3.21 8.48
C SER A 217 -1.61 4.38 9.40
N GLU A 218 -0.37 4.41 9.90
CA GLU A 218 0.13 5.52 10.72
C GLU A 218 0.03 6.87 9.99
N LEU A 219 0.40 6.89 8.71
CA LEU A 219 0.30 8.07 7.86
C LEU A 219 -1.16 8.50 7.68
N LEU A 220 -2.09 7.57 7.46
CA LEU A 220 -3.52 7.84 7.35
C LEU A 220 -4.07 8.47 8.64
N TRP A 221 -3.75 7.91 9.81
CA TRP A 221 -4.17 8.46 11.11
C TRP A 221 -3.55 9.81 11.43
N LYS A 222 -2.28 10.00 11.09
CA LYS A 222 -1.64 11.31 11.17
C LYS A 222 -2.39 12.30 10.30
N LYS A 223 -2.67 11.94 9.05
CA LYS A 223 -3.35 12.82 8.10
C LYS A 223 -4.78 13.17 8.49
N TYR A 224 -5.52 12.18 8.99
CA TYR A 224 -6.86 12.36 9.52
C TYR A 224 -6.88 13.43 10.64
N ARG A 225 -5.98 13.31 11.62
CA ARG A 225 -5.87 14.28 12.72
C ARG A 225 -5.46 15.67 12.23
N GLU A 226 -4.52 15.75 11.30
CA GLU A 226 -4.10 17.01 10.66
C GLU A 226 -5.28 17.71 9.97
N LEU A 227 -6.06 16.98 9.17
CA LEU A 227 -7.19 17.54 8.41
C LEU A 227 -8.33 18.02 9.30
N LEU A 228 -8.61 17.31 10.40
CA LEU A 228 -9.56 17.78 11.41
C LEU A 228 -9.06 19.02 12.14
N GLY A 229 -7.76 19.33 12.09
CA GLY A 229 -7.18 20.55 12.64
C GLY A 229 -7.36 20.63 14.15
N VAL A 230 -7.06 19.53 14.86
CA VAL A 230 -7.26 19.34 16.31
C VAL A 230 -7.30 20.67 17.10
N ARG A 231 -8.52 21.15 17.34
CA ARG A 231 -8.89 21.91 18.53
C ARG A 231 -9.61 20.91 19.42
N LEU A 232 -8.89 20.41 20.42
CA LEU A 232 -9.51 19.69 21.53
C LEU A 232 -10.37 20.70 22.28
N ASP A 233 -11.64 20.39 22.51
CA ASP A 233 -12.39 21.10 23.54
C ASP A 233 -11.79 20.82 24.92
N ASP A 234 -12.30 21.47 25.97
CA ASP A 234 -11.81 21.30 27.35
C ASP A 234 -11.91 19.84 27.86
N ARG A 235 -12.55 18.93 27.10
CA ARG A 235 -12.72 17.51 27.40
C ARG A 235 -11.89 16.59 26.50
N GLY A 236 -11.02 17.13 25.64
CA GLY A 236 -10.18 16.32 24.75
C GLY A 236 -10.91 15.79 23.52
N GLN A 237 -12.09 16.32 23.17
CA GLN A 237 -12.84 15.89 21.98
C GLN A 237 -12.64 16.86 20.81
N PRO A 238 -12.61 16.37 19.55
CA PRO A 238 -12.47 17.24 18.39
C PRO A 238 -13.67 18.18 18.23
N ARG A 239 -13.44 19.52 18.23
CA ARG A 239 -14.49 20.50 17.94
C ARG A 239 -14.62 20.72 16.43
N LEU A 240 -15.76 20.33 15.85
CA LEU A 240 -16.08 20.55 14.44
C LEU A 240 -16.83 21.88 14.31
N ASP A 241 -16.16 22.93 13.81
CA ASP A 241 -16.89 24.14 13.38
C ASP A 241 -17.77 23.77 12.17
N SER A 242 -18.98 24.33 12.14
CA SER A 242 -20.11 23.94 11.29
C SER A 242 -19.75 23.77 9.80
N GLU A 243 -20.04 22.58 9.29
CA GLU A 243 -20.29 22.19 7.90
C GLU A 243 -19.59 22.99 6.78
N SER A 244 -18.71 22.29 6.05
CA SER A 244 -18.14 22.62 4.71
C SER A 244 -16.70 23.16 4.61
N SER A 245 -15.78 22.71 5.46
CA SER A 245 -14.39 22.60 4.98
C SER A 245 -14.22 21.28 4.24
N ALA A 246 -13.81 21.35 2.96
CA ALA A 246 -13.45 20.21 2.13
C ALA A 246 -12.47 19.24 2.83
N GLN A 247 -11.67 19.75 3.79
CA GLN A 247 -10.77 18.97 4.64
C GLN A 247 -11.48 18.06 5.64
N VAL A 248 -12.58 18.51 6.27
CA VAL A 248 -13.36 17.67 7.19
C VAL A 248 -14.04 16.55 6.41
N GLN A 249 -14.54 16.87 5.20
CA GLN A 249 -15.07 15.87 4.30
C GLN A 249 -13.97 14.88 3.88
N ALA A 250 -12.77 15.35 3.53
CA ALA A 250 -11.63 14.48 3.23
C ALA A 250 -11.29 13.56 4.42
N ALA A 251 -11.20 14.11 5.64
CA ALA A 251 -10.94 13.33 6.85
C ALA A 251 -12.02 12.26 7.09
N ARG A 252 -13.30 12.60 6.89
CA ARG A 252 -14.41 11.64 6.98
C ARG A 252 -14.29 10.53 5.96
N HIS A 253 -13.91 10.82 4.72
CA HIS A 253 -13.66 9.79 3.71
C HIS A 253 -12.51 8.88 4.12
N LEU A 254 -11.37 9.45 4.54
CA LEU A 254 -10.21 8.64 4.96
C LEU A 254 -10.57 7.62 6.04
N VAL A 255 -11.30 8.04 7.07
CA VAL A 255 -11.60 7.17 8.22
C VAL A 255 -12.63 6.07 7.92
N MET A 256 -13.34 6.09 6.78
CA MET A 256 -14.41 5.11 6.50
C MET A 256 -13.91 3.67 6.44
N ALA A 257 -12.68 3.42 5.98
CA ALA A 257 -12.09 2.08 5.91
C ALA A 257 -10.89 1.85 6.84
N MET A 258 -10.40 2.89 7.52
CA MET A 258 -9.21 2.78 8.38
C MET A 258 -9.39 1.78 9.54
N PRO A 259 -10.48 1.81 10.34
CA PRO A 259 -10.61 0.89 11.47
C PRO A 259 -10.61 -0.59 11.06
N THR A 260 -11.35 -0.94 10.00
CA THR A 260 -11.38 -2.32 9.48
C THR A 260 -10.01 -2.75 8.99
N PHE A 261 -9.31 -1.89 8.24
CA PHE A 261 -7.96 -2.15 7.77
C PHE A 261 -6.97 -2.35 8.93
N ASP A 262 -7.07 -1.54 9.99
CA ASP A 262 -6.20 -1.65 11.15
C ASP A 262 -6.42 -2.92 11.94
N VAL A 263 -7.67 -3.32 12.17
CA VAL A 263 -8.00 -4.58 12.86
C VAL A 263 -7.39 -5.77 12.13
N MET A 264 -7.50 -5.78 10.80
CA MET A 264 -6.89 -6.80 9.96
C MET A 264 -5.37 -6.79 10.07
N LEU A 265 -4.75 -5.62 10.08
CA LEU A 265 -3.30 -5.46 10.12
C LEU A 265 -2.67 -5.77 11.49
N GLN A 266 -3.41 -5.56 12.58
CA GLN A 266 -2.98 -5.90 13.94
C GLN A 266 -2.81 -7.40 14.14
N SER A 267 -3.53 -8.22 13.38
CA SER A 267 -3.34 -9.67 13.38
C SER A 267 -2.22 -10.05 12.42
N PRO A 268 -1.08 -10.60 12.89
CA PRO A 268 -0.03 -11.10 12.01
C PRO A 268 -0.49 -12.34 11.21
N HIS A 269 -1.63 -12.93 11.58
CA HIS A 269 -2.20 -14.12 10.95
C HIS A 269 -3.16 -13.82 9.79
N THR A 270 -3.43 -12.55 9.49
CA THR A 270 -4.33 -12.16 8.40
C THR A 270 -3.72 -12.52 7.04
N HIS A 271 -4.52 -13.15 6.18
CA HIS A 271 -4.09 -13.50 4.83
C HIS A 271 -3.92 -12.23 3.97
N PRO A 272 -2.88 -12.11 3.14
CA PRO A 272 -2.66 -10.87 2.39
C PRO A 272 -3.77 -10.56 1.37
N ALA A 273 -4.51 -11.55 0.87
CA ALA A 273 -5.67 -11.27 0.01
C ALA A 273 -6.73 -10.42 0.72
N ASP A 274 -6.96 -10.66 2.02
CA ASP A 274 -7.93 -9.88 2.79
C ASP A 274 -7.42 -8.44 2.97
N LEU A 275 -6.14 -8.27 3.30
CA LEU A 275 -5.51 -6.94 3.40
C LEU A 275 -5.51 -6.20 2.06
N TYR A 276 -5.35 -6.90 0.94
CA TYR A 276 -5.43 -6.32 -0.39
C TYR A 276 -6.84 -5.82 -0.69
N LEU A 277 -7.87 -6.58 -0.30
CA LEU A 277 -9.26 -6.15 -0.41
C LEU A 277 -9.53 -4.93 0.48
N GLY A 278 -9.08 -4.93 1.74
CA GLY A 278 -9.18 -3.76 2.63
C GLY A 278 -8.46 -2.52 2.08
N LEU A 279 -7.26 -2.70 1.51
CA LEU A 279 -6.52 -1.63 0.86
C LEU A 279 -7.22 -1.12 -0.40
N SER A 280 -7.89 -1.99 -1.16
CA SER A 280 -8.67 -1.58 -2.33
C SER A 280 -9.87 -0.69 -1.94
N GLN A 281 -10.51 -0.96 -0.80
CA GLN A 281 -11.56 -0.10 -0.25
C GLN A 281 -10.97 1.26 0.19
N LEU A 282 -9.82 1.25 0.88
CA LEU A 282 -9.10 2.48 1.22
C LEU A 282 -8.79 3.33 -0.03
N VAL A 283 -8.35 2.72 -1.13
CA VAL A 283 -8.12 3.42 -2.41
C VAL A 283 -9.40 4.12 -2.87
N GLY A 284 -10.55 3.45 -2.82
CA GLY A 284 -11.85 4.02 -3.19
C GLY A 284 -12.23 5.23 -2.33
N PHE A 285 -12.09 5.12 -1.01
CA PHE A 285 -12.38 6.24 -0.11
C PHE A 285 -11.41 7.41 -0.27
N VAL A 286 -10.12 7.12 -0.46
CA VAL A 286 -9.10 8.14 -0.73
C VAL A 286 -9.39 8.83 -2.07
N ALA A 287 -9.88 8.11 -3.07
CA ALA A 287 -10.29 8.68 -4.36
C ALA A 287 -11.52 9.59 -4.27
N ALA A 288 -12.35 9.45 -3.24
CA ALA A 288 -13.48 10.34 -2.98
C ALA A 288 -13.06 11.65 -2.30
N THR A 289 -11.78 11.79 -1.91
CA THR A 289 -11.28 13.04 -1.32
C THR A 289 -11.12 14.14 -2.38
N PRO A 290 -11.26 15.42 -2.02
CA PRO A 290 -11.11 16.54 -2.95
C PRO A 290 -9.75 16.54 -3.66
N GLY A 291 -9.75 16.81 -4.97
CA GLY A 291 -8.53 16.89 -5.79
C GLY A 291 -7.85 15.53 -6.05
N ALA A 292 -8.47 14.42 -5.68
CA ALA A 292 -7.95 13.10 -5.99
C ALA A 292 -7.95 12.85 -7.51
N PRO A 293 -6.87 12.27 -8.07
CA PRO A 293 -6.90 11.80 -9.44
C PRO A 293 -7.84 10.57 -9.53
N PRO A 294 -8.26 10.15 -10.73
CA PRO A 294 -8.99 8.89 -10.88
C PRO A 294 -8.21 7.73 -10.25
N PRO A 295 -8.88 6.82 -9.50
CA PRO A 295 -8.19 5.69 -8.88
C PRO A 295 -7.63 4.76 -9.95
N PRO A 296 -6.47 4.10 -9.67
CA PRO A 296 -5.93 3.12 -10.59
C PRO A 296 -6.84 1.91 -10.68
N VAL A 297 -6.87 1.26 -11.85
CA VAL A 297 -7.44 -0.08 -11.97
C VAL A 297 -6.52 -1.04 -11.23
N LEU A 298 -7.04 -1.61 -10.15
CA LEU A 298 -6.40 -2.67 -9.37
C LEU A 298 -6.76 -4.03 -9.98
N GLY A 299 -5.74 -4.86 -10.25
CA GLY A 299 -5.93 -6.22 -10.74
C GLY A 299 -6.37 -7.17 -9.63
N ALA A 300 -6.67 -8.42 -10.02
CA ALA A 300 -6.91 -9.50 -9.08
C ALA A 300 -5.68 -9.72 -8.17
N TYR A 301 -5.92 -10.30 -6.98
CA TYR A 301 -4.84 -10.69 -6.08
C TYR A 301 -4.02 -11.83 -6.71
N GLU A 302 -2.74 -11.57 -6.96
CA GLU A 302 -1.77 -12.55 -7.49
C GLU A 302 -1.03 -13.19 -6.30
N HIS A 303 -1.46 -14.38 -5.87
CA HIS A 303 -0.90 -15.00 -4.66
C HIS A 303 0.59 -15.34 -4.79
N GLU A 304 1.06 -15.72 -5.98
CA GLU A 304 2.47 -16.08 -6.23
C GLU A 304 3.42 -14.87 -6.23
N ASP A 305 2.89 -13.66 -6.45
CA ASP A 305 3.64 -12.40 -6.45
C ASP A 305 2.71 -11.22 -6.09
N CYS A 306 2.38 -11.07 -4.81
CA CYS A 306 1.36 -10.11 -4.39
C CYS A 306 1.86 -8.65 -4.35
N VAL A 307 3.17 -8.44 -4.28
CA VAL A 307 3.79 -7.13 -3.99
C VAL A 307 3.42 -6.05 -5.02
N PRO A 308 3.42 -6.30 -6.35
CA PRO A 308 3.13 -5.26 -7.34
C PRO A 308 1.75 -4.62 -7.17
N GLY A 309 0.72 -5.42 -6.85
CA GLY A 309 -0.63 -4.93 -6.59
C GLY A 309 -0.69 -4.01 -5.37
N PHE A 310 -0.08 -4.44 -4.27
CA PHE A 310 0.03 -3.63 -3.05
C PHE A 310 0.78 -2.33 -3.30
N THR A 311 1.95 -2.37 -3.94
CA THR A 311 2.77 -1.19 -4.22
C THR A 311 1.99 -0.14 -5.01
N ARG A 312 1.23 -0.55 -6.02
CA ARG A 312 0.40 0.36 -6.82
C ARG A 312 -0.65 1.07 -5.96
N ALA A 313 -1.36 0.32 -5.12
CA ALA A 313 -2.39 0.87 -4.24
C ALA A 313 -1.80 1.78 -3.15
N ILE A 314 -0.71 1.36 -2.49
CA ILE A 314 -0.01 2.15 -1.47
C ILE A 314 0.50 3.46 -2.06
N ALA A 315 1.10 3.43 -3.25
CA ALA A 315 1.60 4.63 -3.93
C ALA A 315 0.49 5.64 -4.19
N TYR A 316 -0.65 5.20 -4.72
CA TYR A 316 -1.80 6.07 -4.94
C TYR A 316 -2.29 6.74 -3.66
N VAL A 317 -2.43 5.96 -2.57
CA VAL A 317 -2.88 6.50 -1.28
C VAL A 317 -1.87 7.52 -0.77
N ARG A 318 -0.57 7.21 -0.74
CA ARG A 318 0.47 8.14 -0.28
C ARG A 318 0.49 9.42 -1.10
N ASP A 319 0.42 9.33 -2.41
CA ASP A 319 0.40 10.49 -3.30
C ASP A 319 -0.79 11.39 -3.02
N GLN A 320 -1.98 10.81 -2.81
CA GLN A 320 -3.16 11.62 -2.50
C GLN A 320 -3.10 12.23 -1.09
N LEU A 321 -2.62 11.50 -0.08
CA LEU A 321 -2.41 12.07 1.25
C LEU A 321 -1.41 13.23 1.25
N ASN A 322 -0.39 13.19 0.37
CA ASN A 322 0.55 14.30 0.21
C ASN A 322 -0.09 15.54 -0.42
N ARG A 323 -1.10 15.36 -1.30
CA ARG A 323 -1.83 16.47 -1.95
C ARG A 323 -2.83 17.15 -1.03
N LEU A 324 -3.39 16.43 -0.06
CA LEU A 324 -4.30 17.02 0.92
C LEU A 324 -3.51 17.97 1.84
N ASN A 325 -3.63 19.29 1.69
CA ASN A 325 -2.90 20.23 2.55
C ASN A 325 -3.77 20.68 3.75
N ALA A 326 -3.23 20.54 4.97
CA ALA A 326 -3.91 20.90 6.22
C ALA A 326 -3.58 22.33 6.71
N ASN A 327 -2.52 22.95 6.19
CA ASN A 327 -2.01 24.24 6.66
C ASN A 327 -2.78 25.45 6.09
N PHE A 328 -3.44 25.25 4.96
CA PHE A 328 -4.16 26.29 4.25
C PHE A 328 -5.62 25.90 4.06
N ARG A 329 -6.54 26.82 4.32
CA ARG A 329 -7.92 26.73 3.85
C ARG A 329 -7.95 27.14 2.39
N VAL A 330 -8.44 26.25 1.54
CA VAL A 330 -8.57 26.46 0.10
C VAL A 330 -9.98 26.95 -0.20
N LEU A 331 -10.10 28.08 -0.91
CA LEU A 331 -11.37 28.69 -1.28
C LEU A 331 -11.39 28.93 -2.80
N GLU A 332 -12.36 28.35 -3.50
CA GLU A 332 -12.48 28.51 -4.96
C GLU A 332 -13.30 29.76 -5.31
N PHE A 333 -12.81 30.55 -6.28
CA PHE A 333 -13.58 31.68 -6.79
C PHE A 333 -14.70 31.21 -7.72
N GLN A 334 -15.85 31.86 -7.62
CA GLN A 334 -16.95 31.71 -8.57
C GLN A 334 -16.68 32.58 -9.79
N ARG A 335 -16.82 32.00 -10.99
CA ARG A 335 -16.70 32.76 -12.24
C ARG A 335 -17.92 33.65 -12.46
N VAL A 336 -17.68 34.90 -12.88
CA VAL A 336 -18.71 35.91 -13.12
C VAL A 336 -18.47 36.58 -14.45
N GLY A 337 -19.46 36.54 -15.34
CA GLY A 337 -19.32 37.06 -16.70
C GLY A 337 -18.21 36.35 -17.48
N ASN A 338 -17.58 37.06 -18.42
CA ASN A 338 -16.62 36.47 -19.34
C ASN A 338 -15.18 36.42 -18.78
N SER A 339 -14.84 37.35 -17.88
CA SER A 339 -13.47 37.56 -17.36
C SER A 339 -13.38 37.88 -15.86
N GLY A 340 -14.48 37.73 -15.13
CA GLY A 340 -14.53 38.01 -13.69
C GLY A 340 -14.49 36.74 -12.83
N PHE A 341 -13.92 36.88 -11.65
CA PHE A 341 -13.94 35.88 -10.58
C PHE A 341 -14.28 36.58 -9.26
N ARG A 342 -15.16 35.99 -8.46
CA ARG A 342 -15.51 36.53 -7.13
C ARG A 342 -15.48 35.47 -6.04
N LEU A 343 -15.14 35.89 -4.83
CA LEU A 343 -15.12 35.04 -3.65
C LEU A 343 -15.54 35.85 -2.42
N GLN A 344 -16.50 35.35 -1.65
CA GLN A 344 -16.85 35.93 -0.36
C GLN A 344 -15.73 35.62 0.64
N LEU A 345 -15.02 36.65 1.11
CA LEU A 345 -13.96 36.46 2.09
C LEU A 345 -14.55 36.20 3.48
N PRO A 346 -14.04 35.19 4.22
CA PRO A 346 -14.40 34.99 5.62
C PRO A 346 -13.95 36.17 6.50
N ARG A 347 -14.57 36.33 7.67
CA ARG A 347 -14.11 37.26 8.71
C ARG A 347 -12.96 36.66 9.52
N GLY A 348 -12.14 37.50 10.15
CA GLY A 348 -10.98 37.10 10.96
C GLY A 348 -9.74 36.70 10.16
N ILE A 349 -9.56 37.21 8.93
CA ILE A 349 -8.43 36.86 8.06
C ILE A 349 -7.52 38.05 7.83
N ASP A 350 -6.20 37.82 7.78
CA ASP A 350 -5.27 38.82 7.30
C ASP A 350 -5.42 38.94 5.77
N THR A 351 -5.73 40.15 5.31
CA THR A 351 -5.88 40.48 3.89
C THR A 351 -4.67 41.23 3.34
N GLY A 352 -3.62 41.47 4.12
CA GLY A 352 -2.42 42.19 3.67
C GLY A 352 -1.72 41.47 2.52
N LYS A 353 -1.61 40.13 2.62
CA LYS A 353 -1.06 39.26 1.59
C LYS A 353 -1.93 38.02 1.42
N LEU A 354 -2.33 37.76 0.19
CA LEU A 354 -3.13 36.60 -0.18
C LEU A 354 -2.38 35.78 -1.23
N LEU A 355 -2.43 34.45 -1.14
CA LEU A 355 -1.86 33.56 -2.16
C LEU A 355 -2.97 32.99 -3.02
N ILE A 356 -2.90 33.20 -4.33
CA ILE A 356 -3.85 32.62 -5.30
C ILE A 356 -3.13 31.71 -6.28
N GLU A 357 -3.80 30.64 -6.71
CA GLU A 357 -3.38 29.80 -7.84
C GLU A 357 -4.32 30.03 -9.02
N LEU A 358 -3.75 30.13 -10.22
CA LEU A 358 -4.49 30.16 -11.48
C LEU A 358 -4.40 28.78 -12.17
N ALA A 359 -5.56 28.22 -12.48
CA ALA A 359 -5.63 26.99 -13.28
C ALA A 359 -5.61 27.34 -14.78
N PRO A 360 -4.65 26.82 -15.57
CA PRO A 360 -4.55 27.13 -17.00
C PRO A 360 -5.61 26.39 -17.82
N ARG A 361 -5.96 26.95 -18.98
CA ARG A 361 -6.62 26.24 -20.09
C ARG A 361 -5.58 25.63 -21.04
N ALA A 362 -6.03 24.74 -21.92
CA ALA A 362 -5.20 24.21 -22.98
C ALA A 362 -4.59 25.35 -23.82
N GLY A 363 -3.26 25.35 -23.97
CA GLY A 363 -2.51 26.38 -24.70
C GLY A 363 -2.02 27.57 -23.87
N GLN A 364 -2.46 27.72 -22.62
CA GLN A 364 -1.98 28.80 -21.74
C GLN A 364 -0.66 28.42 -21.05
N ASN A 365 0.20 29.42 -20.85
CA ASN A 365 1.50 29.30 -20.18
C ASN A 365 1.71 30.40 -19.11
N ALA A 366 2.85 30.37 -18.41
CA ALA A 366 3.20 31.32 -17.36
C ALA A 366 3.06 32.79 -17.82
N ALA A 367 3.59 33.11 -19.00
CA ALA A 367 3.60 34.47 -19.53
C ALA A 367 2.18 34.98 -19.78
N THR A 368 1.32 34.15 -20.40
CA THR A 368 -0.07 34.53 -20.69
C THR A 368 -0.91 34.75 -19.43
N MET A 369 -0.75 33.91 -18.39
CA MET A 369 -1.48 34.11 -17.13
C MET A 369 -0.97 35.31 -16.35
N SER A 370 0.35 35.52 -16.33
CA SER A 370 0.95 36.68 -15.67
C SER A 370 0.52 37.98 -16.36
N GLN A 371 0.45 37.98 -17.69
CA GLN A 371 -0.06 39.11 -18.48
C GLN A 371 -1.53 39.42 -18.16
N TRP A 372 -2.39 38.40 -18.16
CA TRP A 372 -3.81 38.59 -17.84
C TRP A 372 -3.98 39.13 -16.42
N LEU A 373 -3.36 38.49 -15.43
CA LEU A 373 -3.48 38.86 -14.02
C LEU A 373 -2.88 40.25 -13.74
N GLY A 374 -1.79 40.63 -14.41
CA GLY A 374 -1.17 41.95 -14.30
C GLY A 374 -2.05 43.09 -14.84
N SER A 375 -2.99 42.78 -15.73
CA SER A 375 -3.99 43.74 -16.24
C SER A 375 -5.31 43.73 -15.46
N ALA A 376 -5.50 42.75 -14.57
CA ALA A 376 -6.74 42.56 -13.83
C ALA A 376 -6.90 43.58 -12.70
N ARG A 377 -8.13 44.03 -12.48
CA ARG A 377 -8.51 44.89 -11.36
C ARG A 377 -8.94 44.03 -10.19
N MET A 378 -8.29 44.24 -9.05
CA MET A 378 -8.47 43.41 -7.85
C MET A 378 -8.85 44.27 -6.65
N ALA A 379 -10.08 44.10 -6.17
CA ALA A 379 -10.60 44.75 -4.97
C ALA A 379 -11.91 44.11 -4.51
N ASN A 380 -12.45 44.58 -3.40
CA ASN A 380 -13.81 44.32 -3.00
C ASN A 380 -14.78 44.80 -4.09
N GLU A 381 -15.88 44.06 -4.29
CA GLU A 381 -16.88 44.27 -5.35
C GLU A 381 -17.35 45.73 -5.46
N GLU A 382 -17.57 46.40 -4.33
CA GLU A 382 -18.00 47.79 -4.24
C GLU A 382 -16.98 48.80 -4.83
N LEU A 383 -15.69 48.45 -4.82
CA LEU A 383 -14.61 49.32 -5.29
C LEU A 383 -14.23 49.08 -6.75
N ILE A 384 -14.69 47.98 -7.37
CA ILE A 384 -14.33 47.62 -8.75
C ILE A 384 -14.72 48.72 -9.75
N TYR A 385 -15.92 49.30 -9.61
CA TYR A 385 -16.37 50.38 -10.49
C TYR A 385 -15.49 51.62 -10.38
N LEU A 386 -15.07 51.96 -9.15
CA LEU A 386 -14.17 53.09 -8.89
C LEU A 386 -12.80 52.87 -9.55
N LEU A 387 -12.25 51.65 -9.45
CA LEU A 387 -10.99 51.27 -10.08
C LEU A 387 -11.03 51.41 -11.60
N VAL A 388 -12.11 50.93 -12.24
CA VAL A 388 -12.31 51.06 -13.68
C VAL A 388 -12.37 52.53 -14.09
N ARG A 389 -13.19 53.34 -13.40
CA ARG A 389 -13.37 54.76 -13.70
C ARG A 389 -12.08 55.57 -13.56
N ARG A 390 -11.30 55.32 -12.50
CA ARG A 390 -10.03 56.03 -12.21
C ARG A 390 -8.82 55.44 -12.94
N ARG A 391 -8.99 54.37 -13.72
CA ARG A 391 -7.90 53.58 -14.33
C ARG A 391 -6.83 53.18 -13.31
N TYR A 392 -7.26 52.90 -12.08
CA TYR A 392 -6.38 52.46 -11.01
C TYR A 392 -6.31 50.92 -11.04
N PRO A 393 -5.12 50.31 -10.97
CA PRO A 393 -4.95 48.86 -11.13
C PRO A 393 -5.53 48.04 -9.98
N GLY A 394 -5.69 48.63 -8.79
CA GLY A 394 -6.18 47.94 -7.59
C GLY A 394 -5.03 47.26 -6.82
N ALA A 395 -5.31 46.12 -6.19
CA ALA A 395 -4.29 45.34 -5.50
C ALA A 395 -3.23 44.87 -6.50
N THR A 396 -1.99 44.68 -6.03
CA THR A 396 -0.87 44.32 -6.90
C THR A 396 -0.57 42.83 -6.80
N VAL A 397 0.04 42.27 -7.83
CA VAL A 397 0.42 40.85 -7.88
C VAL A 397 1.89 40.70 -8.18
N LYS A 398 2.49 39.66 -7.61
CA LYS A 398 3.80 39.15 -8.02
C LYS A 398 3.77 37.63 -8.01
N GLU A 399 4.63 37.01 -8.79
CA GLU A 399 4.79 35.55 -8.77
C GLU A 399 5.25 35.09 -7.38
N ALA A 400 4.66 34.02 -6.87
CA ALA A 400 5.01 33.48 -5.57
C ALA A 400 6.40 32.82 -5.61
N THR A 401 7.16 32.96 -4.53
CA THR A 401 8.49 32.34 -4.47
C THR A 401 8.38 30.81 -4.39
N PRO A 402 9.41 30.05 -4.79
CA PRO A 402 9.40 28.59 -4.65
C PRO A 402 9.12 28.11 -3.21
N GLN A 403 9.54 28.89 -2.21
CA GLN A 403 9.25 28.62 -0.80
C GLN A 403 7.77 28.77 -0.47
N GLN A 404 7.10 29.79 -1.00
CA GLN A 404 5.66 30.01 -0.82
C GLN A 404 4.84 28.91 -1.50
N VAL A 405 5.23 28.52 -2.72
CA VAL A 405 4.59 27.42 -3.46
C VAL A 405 4.76 26.08 -2.73
N ALA A 406 5.96 25.82 -2.20
CA ALA A 406 6.24 24.65 -1.39
C ALA A 406 5.43 24.64 -0.08
N ALA A 407 5.26 25.79 0.58
CA ALA A 407 4.49 25.90 1.82
C ALA A 407 3.01 25.50 1.65
N ILE A 408 2.44 25.75 0.46
CA ILE A 408 1.08 25.31 0.09
C ILE A 408 1.06 23.91 -0.56
N ASN A 409 2.17 23.16 -0.58
CA ASN A 409 2.31 21.81 -1.12
C ASN A 409 1.79 21.64 -2.56
N LEU A 410 1.92 22.69 -3.38
CA LEU A 410 1.61 22.59 -4.80
C LEU A 410 2.77 21.98 -5.59
N ARG A 411 2.46 21.37 -6.74
CA ARG A 411 3.47 20.78 -7.62
C ARG A 411 4.38 21.88 -8.19
N PRO A 412 5.67 21.60 -8.43
CA PRO A 412 6.53 22.49 -9.20
C PRO A 412 5.88 22.80 -10.56
N GLY A 413 5.71 24.09 -10.88
CA GLY A 413 5.05 24.56 -12.10
C GLY A 413 3.59 25.01 -11.94
N ALA A 414 3.01 24.98 -10.74
CA ALA A 414 1.74 25.63 -10.45
C ALA A 414 1.87 27.17 -10.58
N PHE A 415 0.86 27.83 -11.15
CA PHE A 415 0.87 29.29 -11.38
C PHE A 415 0.33 30.03 -10.17
N VAL A 416 1.21 30.25 -9.20
CA VAL A 416 0.86 30.83 -7.90
C VAL A 416 1.35 32.28 -7.83
N TYR A 417 0.49 33.16 -7.34
CA TYR A 417 0.75 34.59 -7.21
C TYR A 417 0.44 35.08 -5.80
N GLU A 418 1.29 35.98 -5.30
CA GLU A 418 1.03 36.74 -4.08
C GLU A 418 0.32 38.06 -4.46
N VAL A 419 -0.93 38.18 -4.02
CA VAL A 419 -1.71 39.42 -4.09
C VAL A 419 -1.34 40.26 -2.87
N ASN A 420 -0.80 41.44 -3.12
CA ASN A 420 -0.46 42.44 -2.12
C ASN A 420 -1.56 43.51 -2.10
N ASN A 421 -2.26 43.57 -0.96
CA ASN A 421 -3.34 44.52 -0.75
C ASN A 421 -2.80 45.94 -0.59
N ALA A 422 -3.58 46.92 -1.01
CA ALA A 422 -3.24 48.34 -0.91
C ALA A 422 -4.47 49.14 -0.49
N THR A 423 -4.29 50.43 -0.22
CA THR A 423 -5.37 51.35 0.13
C THR A 423 -5.70 52.27 -1.05
N ILE A 424 -6.95 52.73 -1.09
CA ILE A 424 -7.43 53.73 -2.04
C ILE A 424 -8.22 54.81 -1.29
N GLU A 425 -8.07 56.06 -1.71
CA GLU A 425 -8.90 57.17 -1.21
C GLU A 425 -10.29 57.13 -1.86
N GLY A 426 -11.32 57.01 -1.01
CA GLY A 426 -12.72 57.06 -1.40
C GLY A 426 -13.13 58.43 -1.93
N GLU A 427 -14.37 58.54 -2.44
CA GLU A 427 -14.95 59.83 -2.86
C GLU A 427 -15.16 60.80 -1.68
N ASP A 428 -15.25 60.25 -0.47
CA ASP A 428 -15.31 60.96 0.82
C ASP A 428 -13.92 61.35 1.37
N GLY A 429 -12.83 61.05 0.65
CA GLY A 429 -11.46 61.34 1.07
C GLY A 429 -10.91 60.37 2.13
N ALA A 430 -11.68 59.37 2.55
CA ALA A 430 -11.22 58.37 3.52
C ALA A 430 -10.41 57.27 2.82
N ALA A 431 -9.25 56.93 3.36
CA ALA A 431 -8.46 55.80 2.88
C ALA A 431 -9.10 54.47 3.30
N ARG A 432 -9.37 53.59 2.35
CA ARG A 432 -9.96 52.26 2.60
C ARG A 432 -9.08 51.18 1.96
N PRO A 433 -8.90 50.01 2.61
CA PRO A 433 -8.23 48.88 1.99
C PRO A 433 -9.03 48.41 0.77
N LEU A 434 -8.32 48.01 -0.29
CA LEU A 434 -8.93 47.51 -1.51
C LEU A 434 -9.58 46.16 -1.28
N ILE A 435 -8.98 45.32 -0.43
CA ILE A 435 -9.50 44.00 -0.06
C ILE A 435 -9.75 43.99 1.45
N SER A 436 -10.94 43.54 1.87
CA SER A 436 -11.32 43.47 3.29
C SER A 436 -11.94 42.13 3.62
N GLU A 437 -11.66 41.62 4.82
CA GLU A 437 -12.35 40.45 5.35
C GLU A 437 -13.87 40.67 5.40
N GLY A 438 -14.65 39.60 5.29
CA GLY A 438 -16.12 39.68 5.30
C GLY A 438 -16.77 40.34 4.08
N HIS A 439 -16.00 40.75 3.06
CA HIS A 439 -16.51 41.36 1.81
C HIS A 439 -16.25 40.44 0.61
N THR A 440 -16.96 40.66 -0.49
CA THR A 440 -16.75 39.94 -1.75
C THR A 440 -15.50 40.46 -2.43
N PHE A 441 -14.45 39.64 -2.51
CA PHE A 441 -13.24 39.94 -3.28
C PHE A 441 -13.46 39.58 -4.75
N VAL A 442 -13.16 40.51 -5.66
CA VAL A 442 -13.33 40.36 -7.10
C VAL A 442 -12.00 40.56 -7.82
N ILE A 443 -11.73 39.67 -8.79
CA ILE A 443 -10.64 39.77 -9.76
C ILE A 443 -11.30 39.91 -11.14
N LEU A 444 -11.16 41.08 -11.76
CA LEU A 444 -11.76 41.41 -13.05
C LEU A 444 -10.68 41.73 -14.09
N GLY A 445 -10.44 40.78 -15.00
CA GLY A 445 -9.53 40.98 -16.13
C GLY A 445 -10.24 41.39 -17.42
N GLU A 446 -9.47 41.59 -18.48
CA GLU A 446 -10.01 41.76 -19.83
C GLU A 446 -10.58 40.43 -20.35
N PRO A 447 -11.69 40.46 -21.11
CA PRO A 447 -12.29 39.26 -21.70
C PRO A 447 -11.55 38.84 -22.97
N ASP A 448 -10.44 38.12 -22.78
CA ASP A 448 -9.62 37.58 -23.86
C ASP A 448 -9.35 36.07 -23.71
N GLU A 449 -8.49 35.52 -24.57
CA GLU A 449 -8.09 34.11 -24.55
C GLU A 449 -7.17 33.73 -23.37
N HIS A 450 -6.65 34.72 -22.64
CA HIS A 450 -5.74 34.55 -21.51
C HIS A 450 -6.47 34.39 -20.17
N VAL A 451 -7.80 34.53 -20.13
CA VAL A 451 -8.61 34.30 -18.93
C VAL A 451 -8.40 32.86 -18.41
N PRO A 452 -8.04 32.65 -17.14
CA PRO A 452 -7.79 31.33 -16.58
C PRO A 452 -9.05 30.45 -16.56
N ALA A 453 -8.87 29.14 -16.34
CA ALA A 453 -9.96 28.20 -16.16
C ALA A 453 -10.66 28.40 -14.80
N ALA A 454 -9.87 28.55 -13.74
CA ALA A 454 -10.31 28.75 -12.37
C ALA A 454 -9.26 29.55 -11.57
N ILE A 455 -9.69 30.14 -10.45
CA ILE A 455 -8.81 30.79 -9.47
C ILE A 455 -9.13 30.22 -8.09
N THR A 456 -8.08 29.96 -7.31
CA THR A 456 -8.17 29.37 -5.98
C THR A 456 -7.38 30.21 -4.98
N LEU A 457 -7.97 30.56 -3.84
CA LEU A 457 -7.33 31.28 -2.74
C LEU A 457 -6.84 30.32 -1.64
N TYR A 458 -5.60 30.52 -1.18
CA TYR A 458 -5.00 29.81 -0.06
C TYR A 458 -4.88 30.74 1.15
N LEU A 459 -5.61 30.43 2.22
CA LEU A 459 -5.57 31.18 3.48
C LEU A 459 -4.85 30.37 4.56
N PRO A 460 -3.79 30.90 5.20
CA PRO A 460 -3.18 30.26 6.37
C PRO A 460 -4.22 30.06 7.48
N ARG A 461 -4.15 28.94 8.21
CA ARG A 461 -4.92 28.77 9.45
C ARG A 461 -4.33 29.60 10.59
N GLU A 462 -5.16 30.14 11.49
CA GLU A 462 -4.70 30.80 12.73
C GLU A 462 -3.66 29.93 13.46
N GLY A 463 -2.48 30.49 13.75
CA GLY A 463 -1.35 29.78 14.38
C GLY A 463 -0.33 29.20 13.39
N ALA A 464 -0.67 29.03 12.12
CA ALA A 464 0.29 28.77 11.04
C ALA A 464 0.92 30.11 10.63
N THR A 465 1.74 30.69 11.51
CA THR A 465 2.60 31.79 11.08
C THR A 465 3.54 31.22 10.01
N ALA A 466 3.45 31.76 8.79
CA ALA A 466 4.52 31.64 7.82
C ALA A 466 5.72 32.35 8.47
N ARG A 467 6.56 31.59 9.19
CA ARG A 467 7.86 32.12 9.59
C ARG A 467 8.59 32.48 8.29
N PRO A 468 9.15 33.70 8.21
CA PRO A 468 9.77 34.20 7.01
C PRO A 468 10.94 33.33 6.55
#